data_AF-A0A1X0A0G4-F1
#
_entry.id   AF-A0A1X0A0G4-F1
#
_cell.length_a   1.000
_cell.length_b   1.000
_cell.length_c   1.000
_cell.angle_alpha   90.00
_cell.angle_beta   90.00
_cell.angle_gamma   90.00
#
_symmetry.space_group_name_H-M   'P 1'
#
loop_
_entity.id
_entity.type
_entity.pdbx_description
1 polymer ?
#
loop_
_entity_poly.entity_id
_entity_poly.type
_entity_poly.pdbx_seq_one_letter_code
_entity_poly.pdbx_strand_id
1 'polypeptide(L)' 'MADRWETEQKRPRVELPKCSSCHRERTLNDAYDYNPLQVVTGQPLGWYSGDDGEVCPECMTKMLRG' A
#
# COMPACT_ATOMS: atom_id res chain seq x y z
N MET A 1 -43.89 5.04 -7.14
CA MET A 1 -42.78 5.94 -7.51
C MET A 1 -41.51 5.18 -7.24
N ALA A 2 -40.87 4.70 -8.31
CA ALA A 2 -39.62 3.97 -8.23
C ALA A 2 -38.47 4.93 -7.93
N ASP A 3 -37.48 4.38 -7.23
CA ASP A 3 -36.09 4.82 -7.23
C ASP A 3 -35.85 6.06 -6.34
N ARG A 4 -35.02 5.88 -5.30
CA ARG A 4 -34.32 6.96 -4.60
C ARG A 4 -32.92 6.48 -4.23
N TRP A 5 -32.14 6.10 -5.24
CA TRP A 5 -30.66 6.10 -5.29
C TRP A 5 -29.95 5.95 -3.93
N GLU A 6 -29.61 4.70 -3.65
CA GLU A 6 -28.32 4.22 -3.16
C GLU A 6 -27.27 5.31 -2.92
N THR A 7 -26.86 5.49 -1.66
CA THR A 7 -25.49 5.91 -1.25
C THR A 7 -25.49 6.10 0.27
N GLU A 8 -25.95 5.08 1.00
CA GLU A 8 -25.46 4.93 2.37
C GLU A 8 -23.97 4.66 2.22
N GLN A 9 -23.20 5.74 2.35
CA GLN A 9 -21.76 5.77 2.27
C GLN A 9 -21.23 4.76 3.28
N LYS A 10 -20.99 3.54 2.79
CA LYS A 10 -20.13 2.56 3.39
C LYS A 10 -18.77 3.24 3.47
N ARG A 11 -18.53 4.06 4.50
CA ARG A 11 -17.19 4.53 4.87
C ARG A 11 -16.37 3.25 4.86
N PRO A 12 -15.48 3.04 3.88
CA PRO A 12 -14.59 1.90 4.00
C PRO A 12 -13.91 2.16 5.33
N ARG A 13 -14.01 1.20 6.25
CA ARG A 13 -13.05 1.16 7.35
C ARG A 13 -11.73 1.25 6.59
N VAL A 14 -11.00 2.34 6.76
CA VAL A 14 -9.69 2.50 6.15
C VAL A 14 -8.83 1.52 6.94
N GLU A 15 -8.97 0.24 6.60
CA GLU A 15 -8.11 -0.81 7.07
C GLU A 15 -6.78 -0.45 6.47
N LEU A 16 -5.91 0.10 7.32
CA LEU A 16 -4.58 0.47 6.92
C LEU A 16 -3.95 -0.77 6.30
N PRO A 17 -3.59 -0.73 5.02
CA PRO A 17 -3.15 -1.91 4.35
C PRO A 17 -1.88 -2.43 5.03
N LYS A 18 -1.79 -3.75 5.12
CA LYS A 18 -0.73 -4.43 5.88
C LYS A 18 0.23 -5.07 4.93
N CYS A 19 1.50 -5.05 5.29
CA CYS A 19 2.53 -5.74 4.55
C CYS A 19 2.25 -7.25 4.59
N SER A 20 2.17 -7.89 3.44
CA SER A 20 1.92 -9.33 3.31
C SER A 20 3.09 -10.17 3.82
N SER A 21 4.30 -9.59 3.89
CA SER A 21 5.52 -10.28 4.29
C SER A 21 5.84 -10.16 5.79
N CYS A 22 5.63 -8.98 6.39
CA CYS A 22 5.95 -8.74 7.80
C CYS A 22 4.76 -8.29 8.66
N HIS A 23 3.56 -8.22 8.08
CA HIS A 23 2.32 -7.76 8.74
C HIS A 23 2.37 -6.36 9.36
N ARG A 24 3.40 -5.56 9.02
CA ARG A 24 3.48 -4.14 9.39
C ARG A 24 2.29 -3.39 8.81
N GLU A 25 1.66 -2.53 9.58
CA GLU A 25 0.56 -1.67 9.13
C GLU A 25 1.12 -0.42 8.46
N ARG A 26 0.52 -0.01 7.34
CA ARG A 26 0.87 1.25 6.67
C ARG A 26 0.48 2.42 7.57
N THR A 27 1.40 3.34 7.79
CA THR A 27 1.15 4.58 8.54
C THR A 27 1.17 5.77 7.60
N LEU A 28 0.57 6.90 8.00
CA LEU A 28 0.56 8.12 7.19
C LEU A 28 1.97 8.64 6.87
N ASN A 29 2.98 8.33 7.70
CA ASN A 29 4.37 8.74 7.47
C ASN A 29 5.09 7.92 6.40
N ASP A 30 4.67 6.67 6.18
CA ASP A 30 5.24 5.76 5.19
C ASP A 30 4.24 5.55 4.04
N ALA A 31 3.33 6.51 3.80
CA ALA A 31 2.27 6.33 2.81
C ALA A 31 2.73 6.50 1.35
N TYR A 32 4.03 6.70 1.09
CA TYR A 32 4.55 6.88 -0.26
C TYR A 32 4.50 5.57 -1.05
N ASP A 33 3.98 5.61 -2.26
CA ASP A 33 3.98 4.47 -3.16
C ASP A 33 5.36 4.22 -3.77
N TYR A 34 5.59 2.96 -4.13
CA TYR A 34 6.80 2.53 -4.82
C TYR A 34 6.97 3.28 -6.14
N ASN A 35 8.16 3.86 -6.35
CA ASN A 35 8.57 4.46 -7.62
C ASN A 35 9.78 3.70 -8.18
N PRO A 36 9.73 3.19 -9.43
CA PRO A 36 10.86 2.50 -10.06
C PRO A 36 12.16 3.31 -10.04
N LEU A 37 12.06 4.64 -10.12
CA LEU A 37 13.23 5.51 -10.03
C LEU A 37 13.95 5.37 -8.69
N GLN A 38 13.25 5.12 -7.58
CA GLN A 38 13.88 4.91 -6.27
C GLN A 38 14.80 3.70 -6.27
N VAL A 39 14.47 2.64 -7.02
CA VAL A 39 15.33 1.46 -7.17
C VAL A 39 16.61 1.82 -7.92
N VAL A 40 16.48 2.57 -9.01
CA VAL A 40 17.62 2.96 -9.86
C VAL A 40 18.52 3.96 -9.15
N THR A 41 17.95 4.90 -8.39
CA THR A 41 18.68 5.94 -7.67
C THR A 41 19.18 5.48 -6.29
N GLY A 42 18.78 4.29 -5.83
CA GLY A 42 19.11 3.79 -4.49
C GLY A 42 18.43 4.54 -3.35
N GLN A 43 17.35 5.27 -3.65
CA GLN A 43 16.53 5.95 -2.64
C GLN A 43 15.69 4.95 -1.84
N PRO A 44 15.23 5.32 -0.62
CA PRO A 44 14.29 4.50 0.13
C PRO A 44 13.05 4.23 -0.72
N LEU A 45 12.67 2.96 -0.76
CA LEU A 45 11.49 2.52 -1.51
C LEU A 45 10.22 3.02 -0.82
N GLY A 46 9.15 3.18 -1.61
CA GLY A 46 7.80 3.28 -1.09
C GLY A 46 7.14 1.92 -0.86
N TRP A 47 5.89 1.94 -0.43
CA TRP A 47 5.03 0.77 -0.36
C TRP A 47 4.71 0.27 -1.76
N TYR A 48 4.97 -1.01 -1.98
CA TYR A 48 4.53 -1.67 -3.19
C TYR A 48 3.11 -2.17 -2.96
N SER A 49 2.14 -1.54 -3.61
CA SER A 49 0.74 -1.94 -3.58
C SER A 49 0.42 -2.65 -4.90
N GLY A 50 0.53 -3.98 -4.90
CA GLY A 50 0.23 -4.82 -6.06
C GLY A 50 -1.07 -5.60 -5.90
N ASP A 51 -1.50 -6.26 -6.97
CA ASP A 51 -2.67 -7.15 -6.95
C ASP A 51 -2.44 -8.34 -5.97
N ASP A 52 -1.19 -8.80 -5.86
CA ASP A 52 -0.75 -9.86 -4.95
C ASP A 52 -0.66 -9.42 -3.46
N GLY A 53 -0.93 -8.15 -3.16
CA GLY A 53 -0.93 -7.58 -1.81
C GLY A 53 0.00 -6.38 -1.63
N GLU A 54 -0.07 -5.76 -0.45
CA GLU A 54 0.82 -4.65 -0.10
C GLU A 54 2.11 -5.15 0.53
N VAL A 55 3.24 -4.52 0.21
CA VAL A 55 4.56 -4.84 0.73
C VAL A 55 5.25 -3.56 1.19
N CYS A 56 5.73 -3.58 2.44
CA CYS A 56 6.45 -2.46 3.02
C CYS A 56 7.82 -2.28 2.34
N PRO A 57 8.37 -1.05 2.37
CA PRO A 57 9.63 -0.76 1.70
C PRO A 57 10.82 -1.56 2.22
N GLU A 58 10.82 -1.95 3.51
CA GLU A 58 11.86 -2.79 4.09
C GLU A 58 11.85 -4.21 3.50
N CYS A 59 10.68 -4.82 3.38
CA CYS A 59 10.52 -6.14 2.77
C CYS A 59 10.83 -6.07 1.27
N MET A 60 10.36 -5.03 0.58
CA MET A 60 10.65 -4.84 -0.84
C MET A 60 12.16 -4.65 -1.09
N THR A 61 12.84 -3.90 -0.22
CA THR A 61 14.29 -3.72 -0.28
C THR A 61 15.04 -5.04 -0.08
N LYS A 62 14.59 -5.88 0.85
CA LYS A 62 15.14 -7.24 1.05
C LYS A 62 14.93 -8.11 -0.20
N MET A 63 13.73 -8.12 -0.78
CA MET A 63 13.44 -8.89 -2.00
C MET A 63 14.32 -8.46 -3.19
N LEU A 64 14.56 -7.16 -3.35
CA LEU A 64 15.39 -6.62 -4.43
C LEU A 64 16.89 -6.86 -4.21
N ARG A 65 17.34 -6.99 -2.97
CA ARG A 65 18.77 -7.17 -2.63
C ARG A 65 19.21 -8.62 -2.47
N GLY A 66 18.27 -9.57 -2.34
CA GLY A 66 18.56 -10.98 -2.10
C GLY A 66 19.16 -11.23 -0.72
#